data_AF-A0A7Z9WQD0-F1
#
_entry.id   AF-A0A7Z9WQD0-F1
#
_cell.length_a   1.000
_cell.length_b   1.000
_cell.length_c   1.000
_cell.angle_alpha   90.00
_cell.angle_beta   90.00
_cell.angle_gamma   90.00
#
_symmetry.space_group_name_H-M   'P 1'
#
loop_
_entity.id
_entity.type
_entity.pdbx_description
1 polymer ?
#
loop_
_entity_poly.entity_id
_entity_poly.type
_entity_poly.pdbx_seq_one_letter_code
_entity_poly.pdbx_strand_id
1 'polypeptide(L)'
;SPDGRTVYVSNSGSNNVSVVDVEAHSAVGTIPVGEGPHGIALTPDGGRLFVSNRAGTTLSVIDPARSRTVQTVMIGVGPGHLTVTPDGERLLVNIRGTGGRP
;
A
#
# COMPACT_ATOMS: atom_id res chain seq x y z
N SER A 1 4.38 -7.38 9.00
CA SER A 1 5.64 -7.77 8.36
C SER A 1 5.80 -9.27 8.51
N PRO A 2 6.68 -9.95 7.73
CA PRO A 2 6.85 -11.41 7.83
C PRO A 2 7.32 -11.87 9.21
N ASP A 3 8.09 -11.04 9.92
CA ASP A 3 8.54 -11.28 11.29
C ASP A 3 7.51 -10.93 12.37
N GLY A 4 6.33 -10.42 11.99
CA GLY A 4 5.25 -10.06 12.89
C GLY A 4 5.49 -8.80 13.75
N ARG A 5 6.61 -8.10 13.59
CA ARG A 5 6.97 -6.95 14.46
C ARG A 5 6.37 -5.62 14.02
N THR A 6 6.01 -5.50 12.74
CA THR A 6 5.54 -4.24 12.16
C THR A 6 4.20 -4.43 11.46
N VAL A 7 3.25 -3.54 11.75
CA VAL A 7 1.96 -3.44 11.05
C VAL A 7 1.94 -2.15 10.23
N TYR A 8 1.36 -2.21 9.03
CA TYR A 8 1.17 -1.05 8.17
C TYR A 8 -0.31 -0.75 8.06
N VAL A 9 -0.69 0.51 8.29
CA VAL A 9 -2.10 0.95 8.29
C VAL A 9 -2.27 2.07 7.29
N SER A 10 -3.12 1.88 6.28
CA SER A 10 -3.48 2.91 5.31
C SER A 10 -4.44 3.94 5.94
N ASN A 11 -4.05 5.21 5.94
CA ASN A 11 -4.86 6.29 6.50
C ASN A 11 -5.47 7.12 5.36
N SER A 12 -6.70 6.77 4.97
CA SER A 12 -7.36 7.35 3.80
C SER A 12 -7.50 8.87 3.84
N GLY A 13 -7.75 9.44 5.03
CA GLY A 13 -7.90 10.89 5.21
C GLY A 13 -6.59 11.68 5.28
N SER A 14 -5.45 11.01 5.52
CA SER A 14 -4.15 11.67 5.72
C SER A 14 -3.17 11.42 4.58
N ASN A 15 -3.55 10.66 3.56
CA ASN A 15 -2.73 10.31 2.40
C ASN A 15 -1.36 9.72 2.80
N ASN A 16 -1.34 8.89 3.84
CA ASN A 16 -0.14 8.23 4.34
C ASN A 16 -0.44 6.81 4.86
N VAL A 17 0.63 6.08 5.14
CA VAL A 17 0.60 4.79 5.84
C VAL A 17 1.30 4.93 7.18
N SER A 18 0.64 4.55 8.27
CA SER A 18 1.29 4.43 9.58
C SER A 18 2.13 3.16 9.64
N VAL A 19 3.33 3.27 10.19
CA VAL A 19 4.18 2.16 10.59
C VAL A 19 3.98 1.95 12.08
N VAL A 20 3.45 0.81 12.47
CA VAL A 20 3.11 0.48 13.86
C VAL A 20 4.05 -0.60 14.35
N ASP A 21 4.70 -0.33 15.48
CA ASP A 21 5.43 -1.33 16.23
C ASP A 21 4.44 -2.14 17.07
N VAL A 22 4.45 -3.46 16.88
CA VAL A 22 3.50 -4.38 17.53
C VAL A 22 3.81 -4.55 19.01
N GLU A 23 5.08 -4.55 19.41
CA GLU A 23 5.48 -4.73 20.81
C GLU A 23 5.16 -3.48 21.63
N ALA A 24 5.51 -2.32 21.09
CA ALA A 24 5.26 -1.02 21.71
C ALA A 24 3.81 -0.54 21.54
N HIS A 25 2.97 -1.24 20.77
CA HIS A 25 1.59 -0.87 20.46
C HIS A 25 1.42 0.60 20.03
N SER A 26 2.37 1.11 19.25
CA SER A 26 2.43 2.54 18.91
C SER A 26 2.90 2.78 17.48
N ALA A 27 2.45 3.89 16.90
CA ALA A 27 2.93 4.33 15.60
C ALA A 27 4.35 4.92 15.76
N VAL A 28 5.30 4.37 15.01
CA VAL A 28 6.71 4.79 15.04
C VAL A 28 7.10 5.65 13.84
N GLY A 29 6.18 5.83 12.89
CA GLY A 29 6.37 6.71 11.74
C GLY A 29 5.21 6.69 10.77
N THR A 30 5.28 7.56 9.76
CA THR A 30 4.33 7.60 8.65
C THR A 30 5.07 7.67 7.33
N ILE A 31 4.46 7.09 6.29
CA ILE A 31 5.00 7.06 4.93
C ILE A 31 4.00 7.75 4.01
N PRO A 32 4.36 8.86 3.34
CA PRO A 32 3.45 9.54 2.42
C PRO A 32 3.18 8.70 1.18
N VAL A 33 1.92 8.65 0.76
CA VAL A 33 1.44 7.92 -0.44
C VAL A 33 0.50 8.80 -1.26
N GLY A 34 -0.15 8.23 -2.28
CA GLY A 34 -1.14 8.93 -3.08
C GLY A 34 -2.46 9.16 -2.34
N GLU A 35 -3.45 9.67 -3.07
CA GLU A 35 -4.71 10.13 -2.47
C GLU A 35 -5.68 9.00 -2.12
N GLY A 36 -6.21 9.07 -0.90
CA GLY A 36 -7.20 8.13 -0.38
C GLY A 36 -6.68 6.68 -0.38
N PRO A 37 -5.55 6.38 0.29
CA PRO A 37 -5.06 5.02 0.39
C PRO A 37 -6.11 4.10 1.01
N HIS A 38 -6.27 2.89 0.45
CA HIS A 38 -7.35 1.99 0.83
C HIS A 38 -6.91 0.54 0.98
N GLY A 39 -6.48 -0.11 -0.11
CA GLY A 39 -5.95 -1.47 -0.09
C GLY A 39 -4.46 -1.44 0.19
N ILE A 40 -3.97 -2.43 0.93
CA ILE A 40 -2.55 -2.58 1.25
C ILE A 40 -2.16 -4.06 1.18
N ALA A 41 -0.99 -4.36 0.60
CA ALA A 41 -0.47 -5.72 0.51
C ALA A 41 1.05 -5.71 0.62
N LEU A 42 1.61 -6.60 1.47
CA LEU A 42 3.03 -6.77 1.67
C LEU A 42 3.49 -8.05 0.96
N THR A 43 4.66 -8.03 0.32
CA THR A 43 5.26 -9.24 -0.23
C THR A 43 5.63 -10.24 0.88
N PRO A 44 5.63 -11.56 0.61
CA PRO A 44 5.98 -12.58 1.61
C PRO A 44 7.38 -12.40 2.20
N ASP A 45 8.33 -11.88 1.40
CA ASP A 45 9.69 -11.54 1.84
C ASP A 45 9.79 -10.21 2.61
N GLY A 46 8.71 -9.42 2.67
CA GLY A 46 8.67 -8.11 3.30
C GLY A 46 9.39 -6.99 2.53
N GLY A 47 9.90 -7.26 1.32
CA GLY A 47 10.72 -6.32 0.55
C GLY A 47 9.94 -5.22 -0.17
N ARG A 48 8.63 -5.39 -0.37
CA ARG A 48 7.76 -4.39 -1.02
C ARG A 48 6.39 -4.35 -0.36
N LEU A 49 5.91 -3.14 -0.14
CA LEU A 49 4.56 -2.86 0.34
C LEU A 49 3.82 -2.05 -0.74
N PHE A 50 2.66 -2.54 -1.16
CA PHE A 50 1.84 -1.93 -2.19
C PHE A 50 0.60 -1.30 -1.56
N VAL A 51 0.26 -0.09 -2.00
CA VAL A 51 -0.89 0.66 -1.48
C VAL A 51 -1.70 1.20 -2.65
N SER A 52 -2.99 0.89 -2.70
CA SER A 52 -3.90 1.44 -3.70
C SER A 52 -4.43 2.78 -3.23
N ASN A 53 -4.32 3.79 -4.09
CA ASN A 53 -4.76 5.15 -3.81
C ASN A 53 -6.12 5.33 -4.47
N ARG A 54 -7.19 4.96 -3.74
CA ARG A 54 -8.54 4.78 -4.27
C ARG A 54 -9.22 6.06 -4.72
N ALA A 55 -8.98 7.17 -4.00
CA ALA A 55 -9.49 8.48 -4.39
C ALA A 55 -8.73 9.05 -5.59
N GLY A 56 -7.46 8.65 -5.74
CA GLY A 56 -6.67 8.90 -6.94
C GLY A 56 -6.83 7.81 -8.01
N THR A 57 -5.79 7.67 -8.84
CA THR A 57 -5.73 6.70 -9.95
C THR A 57 -4.45 5.86 -9.92
N THR A 58 -3.81 5.78 -8.75
CA THR A 58 -2.44 5.30 -8.63
C THR A 58 -2.27 4.16 -7.62
N LEU A 59 -1.14 3.48 -7.73
CA LEU A 59 -0.60 2.50 -6.80
C LEU A 59 0.73 3.04 -6.29
N SER A 60 0.91 3.12 -4.97
CA SER A 60 2.20 3.43 -4.36
C SER A 60 2.95 2.15 -4.02
N VAL A 61 4.23 2.10 -4.37
CA VAL A 61 5.18 1.03 -4.02
C VAL A 61 6.11 1.60 -2.97
N ILE A 62 6.14 0.98 -1.81
CA ILE A 62 6.93 1.37 -0.65
C ILE A 62 8.04 0.36 -0.45
N ASP A 63 9.22 0.87 -0.09
CA ASP A 63 10.30 0.10 0.50
C ASP A 63 10.19 0.18 2.02
N PRO A 64 9.80 -0.92 2.69
CA PRO A 64 9.58 -0.91 4.13
C PRO A 64 10.87 -0.71 4.93
N ALA A 65 12.02 -1.18 4.43
CA ALA A 65 13.30 -1.05 5.13
C ALA A 65 13.81 0.40 5.13
N ARG A 66 13.39 1.19 4.14
CA ARG A 66 13.74 2.61 4.00
C ARG A 66 12.61 3.54 4.45
N SER A 67 11.48 3.00 4.90
CA SER A 67 10.28 3.74 5.29
C SER A 67 9.87 4.83 4.28
N ARG A 68 9.93 4.52 2.98
CA ARG A 68 9.60 5.50 1.94
C ARG A 68 8.96 4.88 0.71
N THR A 69 8.10 5.66 0.06
CA THR A 69 7.59 5.37 -1.28
C THR A 69 8.75 5.44 -2.28
N VAL A 70 8.94 4.37 -3.04
CA VAL A 70 9.98 4.27 -4.08
C VAL A 70 9.42 4.43 -5.49
N GLN A 71 8.12 4.20 -5.67
CA GLN A 71 7.45 4.38 -6.96
C GLN A 71 5.97 4.69 -6.77
N THR A 72 5.42 5.46 -7.70
CA THR A 72 3.98 5.65 -7.86
C THR A 72 3.62 5.32 -9.30
N VAL A 73 2.66 4.43 -9.50
CA VAL A 73 2.26 3.91 -10.82
C VAL A 73 0.81 4.25 -11.07
N MET A 74 0.48 4.81 -12.23
CA MET A 74 -0.92 4.99 -12.63
C MET A 74 -1.51 3.63 -13.03
N ILE A 75 -2.61 3.24 -12.38
CA ILE A 75 -3.25 1.92 -12.61
C ILE A 75 -4.74 2.03 -12.95
N GLY A 76 -5.29 3.25 -13.01
CA GLY A 76 -6.68 3.50 -13.37
C GLY A 76 -7.54 3.94 -12.19
N VAL A 77 -8.82 4.21 -12.47
CA VAL A 77 -9.75 4.84 -11.51
C VAL A 77 -10.28 3.85 -10.49
N GLY A 78 -10.27 4.27 -9.22
CA GLY A 78 -10.84 3.52 -8.11
C GLY A 78 -10.16 2.17 -7.82
N PRO A 79 -8.82 2.14 -7.69
CA PRO A 79 -8.14 0.92 -7.27
C PRO A 79 -8.57 0.53 -5.86
N GLY A 80 -8.84 -0.76 -5.65
CA GLY A 80 -9.41 -1.29 -4.42
C GLY A 80 -8.46 -2.21 -3.67
N HIS A 81 -8.90 -3.42 -3.38
CA HIS A 81 -8.13 -4.46 -2.73
C HIS A 81 -6.95 -4.92 -3.61
N LEU A 82 -5.85 -5.22 -2.94
CA LEU A 82 -4.59 -5.72 -3.45
C LEU A 82 -4.32 -7.12 -2.89
N THR A 83 -3.73 -8.00 -3.68
CA THR A 83 -3.24 -9.30 -3.19
C THR A 83 -1.94 -9.63 -3.88
N VAL A 84 -0.91 -9.90 -3.09
CA VAL A 84 0.36 -10.44 -3.60
C VAL A 84 0.26 -11.96 -3.63
N THR A 85 0.75 -12.59 -4.69
CA THR A 85 0.80 -14.05 -4.80
C THR A 85 1.76 -14.66 -3.77
N PRO A 86 1.57 -15.93 -3.35
CA PRO A 86 2.43 -16.56 -2.35
C PRO A 86 3.91 -16.64 -2.74
N ASP A 87 4.21 -16.69 -4.04
CA ASP A 87 5.57 -16.63 -4.60
C ASP A 87 6.16 -15.19 -4.59
N GLY A 88 5.37 -14.17 -4.30
CA GLY A 88 5.78 -12.77 -4.30
C GLY A 88 5.94 -12.15 -5.69
N GLU A 89 5.70 -12.88 -6.77
CA GLU A 89 6.03 -12.43 -8.13
C GLU A 89 4.95 -11.56 -8.76
N ARG A 90 3.71 -11.64 -8.28
CA ARG A 90 2.56 -10.95 -8.89
C ARG A 90 1.75 -10.20 -7.85
N LEU A 91 1.23 -9.06 -8.27
CA LEU A 91 0.25 -8.27 -7.56
C LEU A 91 -1.06 -8.26 -8.36
N LEU A 92 -2.13 -8.77 -7.75
CA LEU A 92 -3.49 -8.69 -8.28
C LEU A 92 -4.19 -7.48 -7.67
N VAL A 93 -4.83 -6.68 -8.52
CA VAL A 93 -5.51 -5.45 -8.09
C VAL A 93 -6.92 -5.45 -8.66
N ASN A 94 -7.91 -5.27 -7.79
CA ASN A 94 -9.26 -5.02 -8.26
C ASN A 94 -9.39 -3.51 -8.57
N ILE A 95 -9.78 -3.17 -9.79
CA ILE A 95 -10.00 -1.79 -10.23
C ILE A 95 -11.49 -1.65 -10.48
N ARG A 96 -12.15 -0.71 -9.77
CA ARG A 96 -13.62 -0.60 -9.80
C ARG A 96 -14.18 0.17 -11.00
N GLY A 97 -13.35 0.56 -11.95
CA GLY A 97 -13.66 1.25 -13.20
C GLY A 97 -15.04 1.92 -13.27
N THR A 98 -15.12 3.21 -12.95
CA THR A 98 -16.25 4.01 -13.42
C THR A 98 -15.92 4.46 -14.84
N GLY A 99 -16.69 3.97 -15.81
CA GLY A 99 -16.45 4.19 -17.23
C GLY A 99 -16.10 5.64 -17.60
N GLY A 100 -14.89 5.82 -18.07
CA GLY A 100 -14.41 6.93 -18.89
C GLY A 100 -13.23 6.36 -19.66
N ARG A 101 -13.35 6.23 -20.98
CA ARG A 101 -12.33 5.61 -21.85
C ARG A 101 -10.97 6.32 -21.69
N PRO A 102 -9.85 5.63 -22.02
CA PRO A 102 -8.58 6.31 -22.27
C PRO A 102 -8.72 7.36 -23.39
#